data_AF-A0A4S8WT00-F1
#
_entry.id   AF-A0A4S8WT00-F1
#
_cell.length_a   1.000
_cell.length_b   1.000
_cell.length_c   1.000
_cell.angle_alpha   90.00
_cell.angle_beta   90.00
_cell.angle_gamma   90.00
#
_symmetry.space_group_name_H-M   'P 1'
#
loop_
_entity.id
_entity.type
_entity.pdbx_description
1 polymer ?
#
loop_
_entity_poly.entity_id
_entity_poly.type
_entity_poly.pdbx_seq_one_letter_code
_entity_poly.pdbx_strand_id
1 'polypeptide(L)'
;MSAFSLSNDEDSFKKFFMDNVKKEPDVILTPKPRGPPSISVGAVPGLPFADLPAVTWMAERKARPGVLPTQSLSTTTLEKILPDDNFEQLEKWYKYERVKAELEECYRPRLVAAEAEFEKWRHMTEHTAADVAATREGDDEVAAAMHDAILDRAQGRLVHWRPIVERERTEVQRRERKIRVWEQSALDAQDLLSKRHGPLDVRWILVLYIKIRQHSSVSGDEQRKSVGR
;
A
#
# COMPACT_ATOMS: atom_id res chain seq x y z
N MET A 1 10.68 7.32 -17.74
CA MET A 1 10.96 8.51 -16.93
C MET A 1 10.22 9.67 -17.57
N SER A 2 9.11 10.13 -16.99
CA SER A 2 8.37 11.27 -17.53
C SER A 2 8.84 12.51 -16.81
N ALA A 3 9.52 13.39 -17.54
CA ALA A 3 9.96 14.68 -17.04
C ALA A 3 8.71 15.53 -16.73
N PHE A 4 8.55 15.93 -15.48
CA PHE A 4 7.70 17.05 -15.12
C PHE A 4 8.33 18.30 -15.74
N SER A 5 7.83 18.67 -16.91
CA SER A 5 8.10 19.97 -17.52
C SER A 5 7.19 20.99 -16.86
N LEU A 6 7.65 21.52 -15.71
CA LEU A 6 7.08 22.77 -15.18
C LEU A 6 7.54 23.88 -16.12
N SER A 7 6.62 24.36 -16.96
CA SER A 7 6.81 25.58 -17.74
C SER A 7 7.02 26.76 -16.79
N ASN A 8 8.03 27.58 -17.06
CA ASN A 8 8.41 28.82 -16.35
C ASN A 8 7.34 29.94 -16.38
N ASP A 9 6.05 29.63 -16.59
CA ASP A 9 4.99 30.62 -16.64
C ASP A 9 4.49 30.93 -15.22
N GLU A 10 4.72 32.15 -14.74
CA GLU A 10 4.14 32.70 -13.50
C GLU A 10 2.61 32.47 -13.40
N ASP A 11 1.91 32.45 -14.54
CA ASP A 11 0.47 32.18 -14.60
C ASP A 11 0.11 30.73 -14.24
N SER A 12 0.99 29.77 -14.52
CA SER A 12 0.81 28.38 -14.08
C SER A 12 0.99 28.24 -12.56
N PHE A 13 1.88 29.03 -11.96
CA PHE A 13 2.12 29.05 -10.52
C PHE A 13 0.97 29.69 -9.74
N LYS A 14 0.48 30.86 -10.17
CA LYS A 14 -0.70 31.52 -9.56
C LYS A 14 -1.95 30.63 -9.64
N LYS A 15 -2.16 29.99 -10.79
CA LYS A 15 -3.26 29.05 -11.01
C LYS A 15 -3.15 27.82 -10.10
N PHE A 16 -1.96 27.23 -9.99
CA PHE A 16 -1.70 26.12 -9.07
C PHE A 16 -1.95 26.50 -7.60
N PHE A 17 -1.53 27.69 -7.16
CA PHE A 17 -1.79 28.18 -5.81
C PHE A 17 -3.29 28.33 -5.55
N MET A 18 -4.02 29.01 -6.44
CA MET A 18 -5.47 29.18 -6.32
C MET A 18 -6.24 27.85 -6.32
N ASP A 19 -5.78 26.86 -7.11
CA ASP A 19 -6.40 25.53 -7.20
C ASP A 19 -6.13 24.65 -5.96
N ASN A 20 -4.97 24.80 -5.31
CA ASN A 20 -4.61 24.06 -4.09
C ASN A 20 -5.01 24.78 -2.79
N VAL A 21 -5.40 26.06 -2.85
CA VAL A 21 -6.00 26.80 -1.72
C VAL A 21 -7.39 26.27 -1.38
N LYS A 22 -8.14 25.75 -2.37
CA LYS A 22 -9.54 25.29 -2.21
C LYS A 22 -9.72 23.79 -2.04
N LYS A 23 -8.73 22.99 -2.40
CA LYS A 23 -8.75 21.55 -2.19
C LYS A 23 -7.86 21.25 -1.00
N GLU A 24 -8.45 21.21 0.18
CA GLU A 24 -7.88 20.44 1.28
C GLU A 24 -8.42 19.03 1.14
N PRO A 25 -7.64 18.08 0.63
CA PRO A 25 -8.05 16.73 0.78
C PRO A 25 -7.26 16.29 2.02
N ASP A 26 -7.96 16.17 3.15
CA ASP A 26 -7.55 15.36 4.31
C ASP A 26 -7.43 13.89 3.84
N VAL A 27 -6.51 13.61 2.92
CA VAL A 27 -6.45 12.30 2.26
C VAL A 27 -5.53 11.43 3.07
N ILE A 28 -6.14 10.40 3.62
CA ILE A 28 -5.48 9.12 3.78
C ILE A 28 -5.07 8.67 2.37
N LEU A 29 -3.87 9.10 1.91
CA LEU A 29 -3.38 9.02 0.51
C LEU A 29 -3.53 7.63 -0.13
N THR A 30 -3.65 6.61 0.70
CA THR A 30 -4.22 5.32 0.30
C THR A 30 -4.82 4.69 1.57
N PRO A 31 -6.13 4.42 1.63
CA PRO A 31 -6.74 3.86 2.82
C PRO A 31 -6.11 2.51 3.14
N LYS A 32 -5.88 2.25 4.44
CA LYS A 32 -5.47 0.92 4.88
C LYS A 32 -6.45 -0.11 4.33
N PRO A 33 -5.97 -1.24 3.81
CA PRO A 33 -6.86 -2.28 3.31
C PRO A 33 -7.86 -2.69 4.39
N ARG A 34 -9.16 -2.65 4.05
CA ARG A 34 -10.25 -3.08 4.92
C ARG A 34 -10.60 -4.53 4.59
N GLY A 35 -10.73 -5.36 5.63
CA GLY A 35 -11.09 -6.77 5.48
C GLY A 35 -9.95 -7.69 5.04
N PRO A 36 -10.22 -9.00 4.94
CA PRO A 36 -9.24 -9.99 4.51
C PRO A 36 -8.79 -9.74 3.05
N PRO A 37 -7.52 -10.01 2.70
CA PRO A 37 -7.09 -9.90 1.31
C PRO A 37 -7.78 -10.94 0.43
N SER A 38 -7.92 -10.61 -0.85
CA SER A 38 -8.37 -11.51 -1.91
C SER A 38 -7.25 -12.45 -2.39
N ILE A 39 -7.59 -13.43 -3.23
CA ILE A 39 -6.61 -14.31 -3.90
C ILE A 39 -6.04 -13.54 -5.09
N SER A 40 -4.72 -13.45 -5.17
CA SER A 40 -3.98 -12.83 -6.27
C SER A 40 -3.87 -13.80 -7.45
N VAL A 41 -3.79 -13.26 -8.67
CA VAL A 41 -3.39 -14.03 -9.87
C VAL A 41 -2.03 -14.72 -9.70
N GLY A 42 -1.16 -14.19 -8.83
CA GLY A 42 0.13 -14.80 -8.51
C GLY A 42 0.04 -16.10 -7.71
N ALA A 43 -1.09 -16.35 -7.03
CA ALA A 43 -1.31 -17.60 -6.32
C ALA A 43 -1.71 -18.76 -7.24
N VAL A 44 -2.24 -18.46 -8.43
CA VAL A 44 -2.83 -19.45 -9.32
C VAL A 44 -1.73 -20.23 -10.06
N PRO A 45 -1.64 -21.56 -9.90
CA PRO A 45 -0.65 -22.37 -10.60
C PRO A 45 -0.79 -22.29 -12.13
N GLY A 46 0.32 -22.33 -12.85
CA GLY A 46 0.33 -22.33 -14.32
C GLY A 46 0.16 -20.96 -14.99
N LEU A 47 -0.06 -19.88 -14.21
CA LEU A 47 -0.02 -18.51 -14.73
C LEU A 47 1.42 -17.93 -14.67
N PRO A 48 1.80 -17.06 -15.63
CA PRO A 48 3.14 -16.47 -15.71
C PRO A 48 3.38 -15.35 -14.66
N PHE A 49 2.69 -15.38 -13.52
CA PHE A 49 2.72 -14.34 -12.49
C PHE A 49 3.28 -14.84 -11.15
N ALA A 50 4.12 -15.87 -11.18
CA ALA A 50 4.57 -16.61 -10.00
C ALA A 50 5.34 -15.75 -8.97
N ASP A 51 5.88 -14.60 -9.39
CA ASP A 51 6.66 -13.68 -8.56
C ASP A 51 5.80 -12.72 -7.72
N LEU A 52 4.50 -12.60 -8.05
CA LEU A 52 3.58 -11.75 -7.31
C LEU A 52 3.13 -12.43 -6.01
N PRO A 53 2.89 -11.65 -4.92
CA PRO A 53 2.31 -12.20 -3.70
C PRO A 53 1.01 -12.97 -3.97
N ALA A 54 0.78 -14.02 -3.20
CA ALA A 54 -0.37 -14.92 -3.32
C ALA A 54 -1.70 -14.26 -2.90
N VAL A 55 -1.63 -13.18 -2.13
CA VAL A 55 -2.78 -12.43 -1.66
C VAL A 55 -2.73 -10.98 -2.15
N THR A 56 -3.90 -10.33 -2.27
CA THR A 56 -3.99 -8.96 -2.78
C THR A 56 -5.27 -8.24 -2.32
N TRP A 57 -5.20 -6.93 -2.13
CA TRP A 57 -6.36 -6.04 -2.01
C TRP A 57 -6.65 -5.28 -3.31
N MET A 58 -5.72 -5.26 -4.25
CA MET A 58 -5.85 -4.58 -5.54
C MET A 58 -6.85 -5.32 -6.44
N ALA A 59 -7.84 -4.60 -6.99
CA ALA A 59 -8.94 -5.19 -7.76
C ALA A 59 -8.45 -5.88 -9.04
N GLU A 60 -7.51 -5.24 -9.72
CA GLU A 60 -6.90 -5.67 -10.98
C GLU A 60 -6.00 -6.90 -10.84
N ARG A 61 -5.52 -7.19 -9.62
CA ARG A 61 -4.69 -8.37 -9.34
C ARG A 61 -5.51 -9.56 -8.83
N LYS A 62 -6.82 -9.41 -8.60
CA LYS A 62 -7.67 -10.50 -8.11
C LYS A 62 -7.80 -11.60 -9.15
N ALA A 63 -7.60 -12.84 -8.71
CA ALA A 63 -7.89 -14.00 -9.54
C ALA A 63 -9.39 -14.05 -9.87
N ARG A 64 -9.72 -14.28 -11.14
CA ARG A 64 -11.11 -14.39 -11.59
C ARG A 64 -11.76 -15.67 -11.04
N PRO A 65 -13.06 -15.64 -10.69
CA PRO A 65 -13.74 -16.82 -10.14
C PRO A 65 -13.61 -18.09 -10.98
N GLY A 66 -13.62 -17.97 -12.32
CA GLY A 66 -13.53 -19.13 -13.23
C GLY A 66 -12.17 -19.83 -13.25
N VAL A 67 -11.13 -19.24 -12.65
CA VAL A 67 -9.79 -19.84 -12.54
C VAL A 67 -9.53 -20.36 -11.11
N LEU A 68 -10.48 -20.18 -10.20
CA LEU A 68 -10.39 -20.63 -8.82
C LEU A 68 -11.21 -21.91 -8.62
N PRO A 69 -10.89 -22.73 -7.61
CA PRO A 69 -11.67 -23.92 -7.32
C PRO A 69 -13.10 -23.52 -6.94
N THR A 70 -14.08 -24.06 -7.67
CA THR A 70 -15.52 -23.77 -7.50
C THR A 70 -16.15 -24.50 -6.32
N GLN A 71 -15.49 -25.52 -5.76
CA GLN A 71 -16.03 -26.27 -4.64
C GLN A 71 -16.27 -25.37 -3.41
N SER A 72 -17.37 -25.65 -2.71
CA SER A 72 -17.64 -25.14 -1.36
C SER A 72 -16.61 -25.74 -0.42
N LEU A 73 -15.72 -24.90 0.11
CA LEU A 73 -14.54 -25.37 0.85
C LEU A 73 -14.74 -25.08 2.33
N SER A 74 -14.72 -26.13 3.15
CA SER A 74 -14.73 -26.04 4.60
C SER A 74 -13.33 -26.29 5.16
N THR A 75 -13.10 -25.86 6.40
CA THR A 75 -11.90 -26.22 7.18
C THR A 75 -11.70 -27.72 7.23
N THR A 76 -12.78 -28.50 7.39
CA THR A 76 -12.77 -29.97 7.36
C THR A 76 -12.28 -30.55 6.04
N THR A 77 -12.54 -29.89 4.90
CA THR A 77 -11.98 -30.32 3.61
C THR A 77 -10.47 -30.13 3.59
N LEU A 78 -9.96 -29.02 4.15
CA LEU A 78 -8.52 -28.76 4.21
C LEU A 78 -7.81 -29.71 5.19
N GLU A 79 -8.45 -30.06 6.31
CA GLU A 79 -7.96 -31.03 7.30
C GLU A 79 -7.86 -32.44 6.74
N LYS A 80 -8.79 -32.82 5.84
CA LYS A 80 -8.72 -34.10 5.12
C LYS A 80 -7.59 -34.15 4.09
N ILE A 81 -7.18 -32.99 3.57
CA ILE A 81 -6.14 -32.87 2.54
C ILE A 81 -4.75 -32.69 3.19
N LEU A 82 -4.67 -32.10 4.37
CA LEU A 82 -3.42 -31.78 5.07
C LEU A 82 -3.43 -32.31 6.52
N PRO A 83 -2.45 -33.13 6.94
CA PRO A 83 -2.26 -33.43 8.35
C PRO A 83 -1.86 -32.18 9.16
N ASP A 84 -2.13 -32.22 10.47
CA ASP A 84 -2.10 -31.07 11.40
C ASP A 84 -0.81 -30.22 11.34
N ASP A 85 0.38 -30.84 11.32
CA ASP A 85 1.66 -30.12 11.28
C ASP A 85 1.82 -29.22 10.04
N ASN A 86 1.11 -29.54 8.96
CA ASN A 86 1.19 -28.77 7.72
C ASN A 86 0.35 -27.47 7.78
N PHE A 87 -0.64 -27.37 8.69
CA PHE A 87 -1.39 -26.14 8.88
C PHE A 87 -0.54 -25.02 9.46
N GLU A 88 0.36 -25.35 10.39
CA GLU A 88 1.27 -24.36 10.96
C GLU A 88 2.20 -23.79 9.87
N GLN A 89 2.72 -24.66 9.00
CA GLN A 89 3.55 -24.25 7.86
C GLN A 89 2.76 -23.40 6.87
N LEU A 90 1.50 -23.76 6.59
CA LEU A 90 0.63 -23.00 5.71
C LEU A 90 0.28 -21.62 6.27
N GLU A 91 0.02 -21.51 7.58
CA GLU A 91 -0.22 -20.24 8.25
C GLU A 91 1.06 -19.37 8.29
N LYS A 92 2.25 -19.94 8.46
CA LYS A 92 3.53 -19.22 8.35
C LYS A 92 3.68 -18.60 6.96
N TRP A 93 3.47 -19.41 5.91
CA TRP A 93 3.55 -18.94 4.53
C TRP A 93 2.49 -17.88 4.23
N TYR A 94 1.22 -18.10 4.60
CA TYR A 94 0.14 -17.13 4.42
C TYR A 94 0.43 -15.80 5.14
N LYS A 95 0.92 -15.83 6.38
CA LYS A 95 1.30 -14.63 7.14
C LYS A 95 2.39 -13.83 6.44
N TYR A 96 3.40 -14.50 5.89
CA TYR A 96 4.46 -13.87 5.12
C TYR A 96 3.91 -13.22 3.83
N GLU A 97 3.14 -13.96 3.03
CA GLU A 97 2.50 -13.47 1.81
C GLU A 97 1.63 -12.24 2.07
N ARG A 98 0.86 -12.27 3.16
CA ARG A 98 0.02 -11.15 3.58
C ARG A 98 0.84 -9.92 3.94
N VAL A 99 1.91 -10.06 4.72
CA VAL A 99 2.76 -8.90 5.08
C VAL A 99 3.47 -8.33 3.86
N LYS A 100 3.91 -9.20 2.93
CA LYS A 100 4.51 -8.78 1.66
C LYS A 100 3.51 -7.98 0.82
N ALA A 101 2.28 -8.48 0.65
CA ALA A 101 1.22 -7.75 -0.04
C ALA A 101 0.84 -6.43 0.67
N GLU A 102 0.76 -6.40 2.01
CA GLU A 102 0.50 -5.17 2.77
C GLU A 102 1.60 -4.11 2.52
N LEU A 103 2.87 -4.52 2.47
CA LEU A 103 3.98 -3.62 2.17
C LEU A 103 3.86 -3.03 0.76
N GLU A 104 3.70 -3.89 -0.26
CA GLU A 104 3.69 -3.48 -1.67
C GLU A 104 2.44 -2.68 -2.06
N GLU A 105 1.27 -3.08 -1.59
CA GLU A 105 0.00 -2.54 -2.08
C GLU A 105 -0.53 -1.38 -1.23
N CYS A 106 -0.03 -1.22 0.00
CA CYS A 106 -0.50 -0.19 0.91
C CYS A 106 0.63 0.73 1.36
N TYR A 107 1.65 0.21 2.03
CA TYR A 107 2.60 1.09 2.72
C TYR A 107 3.59 1.78 1.79
N ARG A 108 4.10 1.10 0.75
CA ARG A 108 4.99 1.73 -0.25
C ARG A 108 4.27 2.83 -1.06
N PRO A 109 3.08 2.60 -1.64
CA PRO A 109 2.35 3.66 -2.35
C PRO A 109 2.06 4.87 -1.47
N ARG A 110 1.71 4.66 -0.19
CA ARG A 110 1.48 5.75 0.77
C ARG A 110 2.73 6.57 1.03
N LEU A 111 3.87 5.91 1.22
CA LEU A 111 5.14 6.60 1.40
C LEU A 111 5.50 7.42 0.15
N VAL A 112 5.40 6.82 -1.04
CA VAL A 112 5.68 7.51 -2.32
C VAL A 112 4.77 8.73 -2.49
N ALA A 113 3.47 8.60 -2.22
CA ALA A 113 2.54 9.72 -2.31
C ALA A 113 2.85 10.83 -1.29
N ALA A 114 3.22 10.46 -0.06
CA ALA A 114 3.58 11.43 0.98
C ALA A 114 4.90 12.14 0.66
N GLU A 115 5.91 11.41 0.17
CA GLU A 115 7.19 11.97 -0.27
C GLU A 115 7.00 12.90 -1.48
N ALA A 116 6.12 12.54 -2.43
CA ALA A 116 5.80 13.38 -3.57
C ALA A 116 5.13 14.71 -3.17
N GLU A 117 4.17 14.68 -2.25
CA GLU A 117 3.56 15.92 -1.73
C GLU A 117 4.58 16.76 -0.94
N PHE A 118 5.39 16.13 -0.08
CA PHE A 118 6.44 16.83 0.64
C PHE A 118 7.44 17.52 -0.30
N GLU A 119 7.89 16.82 -1.33
CA GLU A 119 8.84 17.32 -2.32
C GLU A 119 8.27 18.48 -3.14
N LYS A 120 6.99 18.37 -3.51
CA LYS A 120 6.24 19.43 -4.19
C LYS A 120 6.17 20.71 -3.35
N TRP A 121 5.91 20.61 -2.04
CA TRP A 121 5.94 21.78 -1.15
C TRP A 121 7.35 22.30 -0.91
N ARG A 122 8.38 21.43 -0.99
CA ARG A 122 9.78 21.83 -0.89
C ARG A 122 10.18 22.71 -2.06
N HIS A 123 9.89 22.26 -3.28
CA HIS A 123 10.13 23.06 -4.49
C HIS A 123 9.35 24.37 -4.48
N MET A 124 8.10 24.37 -3.99
CA MET A 124 7.33 25.61 -3.85
C MET A 124 7.98 26.61 -2.88
N THR A 125 8.51 26.11 -1.77
CA THR A 125 9.24 26.94 -0.79
C THR A 125 10.51 27.52 -1.40
N GLU A 126 11.29 26.69 -2.10
CA GLU A 126 12.53 27.11 -2.78
C GLU A 126 12.26 28.18 -3.85
N HIS A 127 11.24 27.99 -4.69
CA HIS A 127 10.85 28.95 -5.73
C HIS A 127 10.34 30.26 -5.14
N THR A 128 9.41 30.18 -4.18
CA THR A 128 8.83 31.41 -3.60
C THR A 128 9.88 32.20 -2.83
N ALA A 129 10.84 31.54 -2.17
CA ALA A 129 11.95 32.23 -1.52
C ALA A 129 12.83 33.01 -2.52
N ALA A 130 13.03 32.48 -3.73
CA ALA A 130 13.71 33.19 -4.80
C ALA A 130 12.89 34.40 -5.29
N ASP A 131 11.57 34.26 -5.43
CA ASP A 131 10.67 35.36 -5.82
C ASP A 131 10.66 36.49 -4.78
N VAL A 132 10.65 36.15 -3.47
CA VAL A 132 10.80 37.14 -2.38
C VAL A 132 12.12 37.89 -2.51
N ALA A 133 13.23 37.19 -2.77
CA ALA A 133 14.53 37.83 -2.92
C ALA A 133 14.56 38.79 -4.13
N ALA A 134 14.05 38.34 -5.28
CA ALA A 134 14.02 39.13 -6.51
C ALA A 134 13.11 40.37 -6.40
N THR A 135 11.93 40.23 -5.78
CA THR A 135 11.00 41.36 -5.61
C THR A 135 11.52 42.41 -4.63
N ARG A 136 12.24 41.98 -3.59
CA ARG A 136 12.93 42.91 -2.67
C ARG A 136 14.09 43.63 -3.33
N GLU A 137 14.85 42.98 -4.21
CA GLU A 137 15.90 43.65 -5.02
C GLU A 137 15.30 44.69 -5.99
N GLY A 138 14.07 44.48 -6.44
CA GLY A 138 13.32 45.41 -7.29
C GLY A 138 12.55 46.51 -6.55
N ASP A 139 12.68 46.61 -5.22
CA ASP A 139 11.97 47.56 -4.34
C ASP A 139 10.42 47.53 -4.46
N ASP A 140 9.82 46.39 -4.86
CA ASP A 140 8.36 46.21 -4.86
C ASP A 140 7.89 45.56 -3.56
N GLU A 141 7.65 46.39 -2.53
CA GLU A 141 7.24 45.94 -1.20
C GLU A 141 5.88 45.22 -1.20
N VAL A 142 4.96 45.57 -2.11
CA VAL A 142 3.63 44.95 -2.18
C VAL A 142 3.76 43.54 -2.74
N ALA A 143 4.53 43.36 -3.81
CA ALA A 143 4.83 42.04 -4.36
C ALA A 143 5.62 41.18 -3.33
N ALA A 144 6.61 41.76 -2.66
CA ALA A 144 7.38 41.06 -1.63
C ALA A 144 6.49 40.54 -0.50
N ALA A 145 5.56 41.35 0.01
CA ALA A 145 4.61 40.94 1.05
C ALA A 145 3.67 39.80 0.57
N MET A 146 3.27 39.81 -0.69
CA MET A 146 2.48 38.72 -1.28
C MET A 146 3.29 37.41 -1.35
N HIS A 147 4.54 37.48 -1.81
CA HIS A 147 5.41 36.30 -1.86
C HIS A 147 5.77 35.78 -0.47
N ASP A 148 5.98 36.66 0.52
CA ASP A 148 6.19 36.27 1.92
C ASP A 148 5.00 35.46 2.47
N ALA A 149 3.76 35.89 2.21
CA ALA A 149 2.57 35.15 2.64
C ALA A 149 2.45 33.75 1.97
N ILE A 150 2.86 33.64 0.71
CA ILE A 150 2.92 32.36 -0.01
C ILE A 150 4.00 31.46 0.60
N LEU A 151 5.16 32.04 0.90
CA LEU A 151 6.31 31.35 1.48
C LEU A 151 5.96 30.78 2.87
N ASP A 152 5.37 31.59 3.75
CA ASP A 152 4.92 31.16 5.08
C ASP A 152 3.97 29.97 5.01
N ARG A 153 3.04 30.00 4.05
CA ARG A 153 2.09 28.88 3.84
C ARG A 153 2.80 27.62 3.33
N ALA A 154 3.72 27.75 2.38
CA ALA A 154 4.49 26.63 1.85
C ALA A 154 5.36 25.98 2.94
N GLN A 155 6.01 26.80 3.77
CA GLN A 155 6.75 26.36 4.96
C GLN A 155 5.85 25.66 5.98
N GLY A 156 4.65 26.20 6.25
CA GLY A 156 3.65 25.56 7.11
C GLY A 156 3.24 24.16 6.59
N ARG A 157 3.08 24.00 5.27
CA ARG A 157 2.83 22.69 4.66
C ARG A 157 4.02 21.75 4.81
N LEU A 158 5.26 22.21 4.67
CA LEU A 158 6.45 21.39 4.93
C LEU A 158 6.50 20.88 6.38
N VAL A 159 6.19 21.75 7.34
CA VAL A 159 6.11 21.38 8.77
C VAL A 159 5.04 20.31 8.99
N HIS A 160 3.88 20.43 8.33
CA HIS A 160 2.80 19.46 8.41
C HIS A 160 3.16 18.10 7.76
N TRP A 161 3.77 18.10 6.58
CA TRP A 161 4.04 16.87 5.81
C TRP A 161 5.24 16.08 6.33
N ARG A 162 6.24 16.74 6.91
CA ARG A 162 7.43 16.07 7.49
C ARG A 162 7.09 14.90 8.43
N PRO A 163 6.28 15.07 9.49
CA PRO A 163 5.93 13.96 10.38
C PRO A 163 5.09 12.87 9.70
N ILE A 164 4.32 13.20 8.65
CA ILE A 164 3.55 12.22 7.88
C ILE A 164 4.51 11.30 7.11
N VAL A 165 5.47 11.87 6.39
CA VAL A 165 6.50 11.12 5.66
C VAL A 165 7.30 10.22 6.62
N GLU A 166 7.74 10.76 7.75
CA GLU A 166 8.46 9.99 8.77
C GLU A 166 7.63 8.81 9.31
N ARG A 167 6.33 9.03 9.55
CA ARG A 167 5.42 7.96 9.98
C ARG A 167 5.28 6.86 8.93
N GLU A 168 5.06 7.21 7.66
CA GLU A 168 4.93 6.21 6.59
C GLU A 168 6.25 5.47 6.37
N ARG A 169 7.40 6.16 6.44
CA ARG A 169 8.73 5.55 6.36
C ARG A 169 8.96 4.56 7.50
N THR A 170 8.54 4.91 8.71
CA THR A 170 8.62 4.01 9.87
C THR A 170 7.74 2.77 9.69
N GLU A 171 6.53 2.91 9.16
CA GLU A 171 5.64 1.78 8.87
C GLU A 171 6.23 0.86 7.80
N VAL A 172 6.78 1.40 6.70
CA VAL A 172 7.50 0.64 5.68
C VAL A 172 8.65 -0.15 6.30
N GLN A 173 9.54 0.51 7.05
CA GLN A 173 10.66 -0.14 7.74
C GLN A 173 10.22 -1.22 8.73
N ARG A 174 9.08 -1.04 9.39
CA ARG A 174 8.51 -2.05 10.29
C ARG A 174 8.07 -3.30 9.54
N ARG A 175 7.44 -3.13 8.37
CA ARG A 175 7.03 -4.25 7.52
C ARG A 175 8.21 -4.94 6.86
N GLU A 176 9.20 -4.21 6.38
CA GLU A 176 10.44 -4.77 5.84
C GLU A 176 11.20 -5.59 6.89
N ARG A 177 11.33 -5.07 8.12
CA ARG A 177 11.93 -5.85 9.23
C ARG A 177 11.15 -7.14 9.49
N LYS A 178 9.83 -7.07 9.50
CA LYS A 178 8.97 -8.24 9.71
C LYS A 178 9.13 -9.28 8.60
N ILE A 179 9.23 -8.84 7.34
CA ILE A 179 9.51 -9.70 6.18
C ILE A 179 10.87 -10.38 6.35
N ARG A 180 11.93 -9.62 6.64
CA ARG A 180 13.29 -10.20 6.84
C ARG A 180 13.33 -11.28 7.91
N VAL A 181 12.59 -11.11 9.00
CA VAL A 181 12.53 -12.11 10.09
C VAL A 181 11.72 -13.34 9.69
N TRP A 182 10.69 -13.18 8.87
CA TRP A 182 9.75 -14.27 8.53
C TRP A 182 10.10 -15.00 7.23
N GLU A 183 10.93 -14.40 6.38
CA GLU A 183 11.25 -14.89 5.04
C GLU A 183 11.78 -16.31 5.06
N GLN A 184 12.85 -16.57 5.81
CA GLN A 184 13.45 -17.91 5.85
C GLN A 184 12.43 -18.95 6.35
N SER A 185 11.72 -18.65 7.43
CA SER A 185 10.71 -19.57 7.97
C SER A 185 9.55 -19.83 7.00
N ALA A 186 9.20 -18.87 6.15
CA ALA A 186 8.15 -19.04 5.15
C ALA A 186 8.66 -19.85 3.94
N LEU A 187 9.91 -19.63 3.51
CA LEU A 187 10.55 -20.41 2.45
C LEU A 187 10.73 -21.87 2.87
N ASP A 188 11.18 -22.11 4.11
CA ASP A 188 11.30 -23.47 4.67
C ASP A 188 9.93 -24.15 4.75
N ALA A 189 8.90 -23.43 5.18
CA ALA A 189 7.52 -23.92 5.20
C ALA A 189 7.03 -24.30 3.79
N GLN A 190 7.26 -23.42 2.81
CA GLN A 190 6.89 -23.66 1.42
C GLN A 190 7.62 -24.88 0.84
N ASP A 191 8.92 -25.02 1.08
CA ASP A 191 9.73 -26.15 0.61
C ASP A 191 9.28 -27.47 1.25
N LEU A 192 9.05 -27.48 2.57
CA LEU A 192 8.53 -28.66 3.29
C LEU A 192 7.18 -29.11 2.75
N LEU A 193 6.26 -28.17 2.51
CA LEU A 193 4.96 -28.47 1.90
C LEU A 193 5.15 -29.00 0.48
N SER A 194 6.01 -28.35 -0.32
CA SER A 194 6.24 -28.69 -1.73
C SER A 194 6.85 -30.08 -1.91
N LYS A 195 7.74 -30.49 -1.01
CA LYS A 195 8.31 -31.85 -0.98
C LYS A 195 7.27 -32.93 -0.67
N ARG A 196 6.25 -32.61 0.13
CA ARG A 196 5.22 -33.57 0.56
C ARG A 196 4.09 -33.72 -0.45
N HIS A 197 3.61 -32.62 -1.00
CA HIS A 197 2.39 -32.61 -1.82
C HIS A 197 2.65 -32.24 -3.28
N GLY A 198 3.86 -31.79 -3.64
CA GLY A 198 4.18 -31.27 -4.97
C GLY A 198 3.91 -29.76 -5.09
N PRO A 199 4.70 -29.03 -5.88
CA PRO A 199 4.68 -27.56 -5.88
C PRO A 199 3.36 -26.95 -6.42
N LEU A 200 2.71 -27.62 -7.37
CA LEU A 200 1.43 -27.16 -7.94
C LEU A 200 0.28 -27.37 -6.94
N ASP A 201 0.23 -28.53 -6.29
CA ASP A 201 -0.80 -28.87 -5.33
C ASP A 201 -0.70 -28.00 -4.08
N VAL A 202 0.52 -27.71 -3.62
CA VAL A 202 0.76 -26.79 -2.49
C VAL A 202 0.27 -25.38 -2.75
N ARG A 203 0.44 -24.87 -3.97
CA ARG A 203 -0.13 -23.57 -4.34
C ARG A 203 -1.66 -23.61 -4.39
N TRP A 204 -2.27 -24.68 -4.89
CA TRP A 204 -3.72 -24.85 -4.80
C TRP A 204 -4.20 -24.90 -3.35
N ILE A 205 -3.50 -25.64 -2.50
CA ILE A 205 -3.76 -25.71 -1.05
C ILE A 205 -3.72 -24.31 -0.40
N LEU A 206 -2.73 -23.47 -0.76
CA LEU A 206 -2.67 -22.08 -0.31
C LEU A 206 -3.88 -21.27 -0.79
N VAL A 207 -4.29 -21.42 -2.06
CA VAL A 207 -5.50 -20.76 -2.60
C VAL A 207 -6.74 -21.16 -1.80
N LEU A 208 -6.90 -22.45 -1.49
CA LEU A 208 -8.01 -22.95 -0.66
C LEU A 208 -7.97 -22.34 0.74
N TYR A 209 -6.78 -22.27 1.35
CA TYR A 209 -6.59 -21.68 2.67
C TYR A 209 -6.97 -20.21 2.73
N ILE A 210 -6.55 -19.41 1.75
CA ILE A 210 -6.92 -18.00 1.63
C ILE A 210 -8.44 -17.85 1.53
N LYS A 211 -9.12 -18.68 0.72
CA LYS A 211 -10.58 -18.65 0.55
C LYS A 211 -11.30 -18.93 1.87
N ILE A 212 -10.86 -19.93 2.63
CA ILE A 212 -11.42 -20.25 3.95
C ILE A 212 -11.26 -19.06 4.91
N ARG A 213 -10.07 -18.46 4.97
CA ARG A 213 -9.79 -17.31 5.85
C ARG A 213 -10.65 -16.09 5.52
N GLN A 214 -10.97 -15.87 4.25
CA GLN A 214 -11.93 -14.84 3.84
C GLN A 214 -13.33 -15.13 4.40
N HIS A 215 -13.85 -16.34 4.21
CA HIS A 215 -15.17 -16.73 4.71
C HIS A 215 -15.29 -16.64 6.24
N SER A 216 -14.28 -17.10 6.99
CA SER A 216 -14.27 -16.98 8.45
C SER A 216 -14.25 -15.53 8.93
N SER A 217 -13.57 -14.63 8.21
CA SER A 217 -13.51 -13.21 8.55
C SER A 217 -14.83 -12.49 8.29
N VAL A 218 -15.51 -12.82 7.19
CA VAL A 218 -16.83 -12.28 6.85
C VAL A 218 -17.88 -12.73 7.87
N SER A 219 -17.88 -14.00 8.24
CA SER A 219 -18.81 -14.55 9.25
C SER A 219 -18.63 -13.89 10.63
N GLY A 220 -17.39 -13.55 11.02
CA GLY A 220 -17.12 -12.85 12.28
C GLY A 220 -17.58 -11.38 12.28
N ASP A 221 -17.46 -10.69 11.15
CA ASP A 221 -17.95 -9.31 10.99
C ASP A 221 -19.48 -9.24 10.94
N GLU A 222 -20.15 -10.23 10.37
CA GLU A 222 -21.62 -10.36 10.40
C GLU A 222 -22.15 -10.65 11.81
N GLN A 223 -21.50 -11.55 12.56
CA GLN A 223 -21.85 -11.81 13.97
C GLN A 223 -21.66 -10.58 14.86
N ARG A 224 -20.61 -9.78 14.64
CA ARG A 224 -20.39 -8.54 15.41
C ARG A 224 -21.43 -7.46 15.10
N LYS A 225 -21.94 -7.40 13.86
CA LYS A 225 -23.04 -6.49 13.48
C LYS A 225 -24.39 -6.93 14.04
N SER A 226 -24.62 -8.24 14.25
CA SER A 226 -25.86 -8.74 14.82
C SER A 226 -25.95 -8.63 16.35
N VAL A 227 -24.81 -8.59 17.05
CA VAL A 227 -24.76 -8.43 18.53
C VAL A 227 -24.82 -6.96 18.95
N GLY A 228 -24.60 -6.02 18.03
CA GLY A 228 -24.69 -4.57 18.28
C GLY A 228 -26.06 -3.95 17.99
N ARG A 229 -27.14 -4.75 17.93
CA ARG A 229 -28.52 -4.27 17.81
C ARG A 229 -29.34 -4.62 19.03
#